data_AF-A0A1C5XDZ0-F1
#
_entry.id   AF-A0A1C5XDZ0-F1
#
_cell.length_a   1.000
_cell.length_b   1.000
_cell.length_c   1.000
_cell.angle_alpha   90.00
_cell.angle_beta   90.00
_cell.angle_gamma   90.00
#
_symmetry.space_group_name_H-M   'P 1'
#
loop_
_entity.id
_entity.type
_entity.pdbx_description
1 polymer ?
#
loop_
_entity_poly.entity_id
_entity_poly.type
_entity_poly.pdbx_seq_one_letter_code
_entity_poly.pdbx_strand_id
1 'polypeptide(L)'
;MFGFDKMFDFNRDGKLDSLERAIQFQFMDDMLKEDHSSSDFDEDEADVFGDAGLDYDELEFMDPDERREVLEDAGLDPDEFDF
;
A
#
# COMPACT_ATOMS: atom_id res chain seq x y z
N MET A 1 11.55 -27.10 -12.88
CA MET A 1 10.39 -26.24 -12.61
C MET A 1 10.30 -26.07 -11.11
N PHE A 2 10.61 -24.88 -10.60
CA PHE A 2 10.43 -24.52 -9.19
C PHE A 2 8.92 -24.36 -8.98
N GLY A 3 8.25 -25.41 -8.51
CA GLY A 3 6.81 -25.38 -8.26
C GLY A 3 6.55 -24.78 -6.89
N PHE A 4 5.93 -23.62 -6.84
CA PHE A 4 5.49 -22.93 -5.63
C PHE A 4 4.70 -23.86 -4.69
N ASP A 5 3.92 -24.79 -5.26
CA ASP A 5 3.15 -25.81 -4.54
C ASP A 5 4.00 -26.75 -3.67
N LYS A 6 5.26 -27.02 -4.05
CA LYS A 6 6.15 -27.92 -3.27
C LYS A 6 6.61 -27.32 -1.94
N MET A 7 6.45 -26.01 -1.75
CA MET A 7 6.78 -25.35 -0.49
C MET A 7 5.70 -25.56 0.57
N PHE A 8 4.45 -25.83 0.13
CA PHE A 8 3.28 -25.98 1.00
C PHE A 8 2.84 -27.44 1.18
N ASP A 9 3.32 -28.34 0.32
CA ASP A 9 3.20 -29.80 0.45
C ASP A 9 4.13 -30.34 1.55
N PHE A 10 3.66 -30.27 2.80
CA PHE A 10 4.44 -30.69 3.99
C PHE A 10 4.56 -32.20 4.07
N ASN A 11 3.53 -32.92 3.61
CA ASN A 11 3.48 -34.37 3.65
C ASN A 11 4.19 -35.02 2.44
N ARG A 12 4.58 -34.22 1.42
CA ARG A 12 5.26 -34.61 0.18
C ARG A 12 4.48 -35.62 -0.67
N ASP A 13 3.16 -35.60 -0.57
CA ASP A 13 2.31 -36.50 -1.34
C ASP A 13 2.05 -35.99 -2.79
N GLY A 14 2.55 -34.79 -3.10
CA GLY A 14 2.41 -34.14 -4.39
C GLY A 14 1.05 -33.48 -4.61
N LYS A 15 0.22 -33.39 -3.56
CA LYS A 15 -1.05 -32.68 -3.50
C LYS A 15 -0.99 -31.64 -2.39
N LEU A 16 -1.98 -30.77 -2.38
CA LEU A 16 -2.21 -29.86 -1.27
C LEU A 16 -3.52 -30.25 -0.62
N ASP A 17 -3.44 -30.70 0.63
CA ASP A 17 -4.61 -30.89 1.46
C ASP A 17 -5.31 -29.56 1.72
N SER A 18 -6.58 -29.60 2.16
CA SER A 18 -7.37 -28.39 2.42
C SER A 18 -6.68 -27.39 3.35
N LEU A 19 -5.86 -27.87 4.29
CA LEU A 19 -5.07 -27.05 5.21
C LEU A 19 -3.83 -26.46 4.52
N GLU A 20 -3.07 -27.27 3.78
CA GLU A 20 -1.89 -26.83 3.03
C GLU A 20 -2.25 -25.77 1.99
N ARG A 21 -3.39 -25.97 1.32
CA ARG A 21 -3.95 -24.99 0.37
C ARG A 21 -4.41 -23.72 1.08
N ALA A 22 -4.97 -23.81 2.28
CA ALA A 22 -5.36 -22.62 3.06
C ALA A 22 -4.13 -21.78 3.45
N ILE A 23 -3.02 -22.43 3.83
CA ILE A 23 -1.75 -21.75 4.12
C ILE A 23 -1.17 -21.10 2.86
N GLN A 24 -1.22 -21.79 1.72
CA GLN A 24 -0.82 -21.20 0.44
C GLN A 24 -1.66 -19.96 0.09
N PHE A 25 -2.98 -20.04 0.27
CA PHE A 25 -3.88 -18.90 0.04
C PHE A 25 -3.58 -17.74 0.97
N GLN A 26 -3.34 -18.00 2.27
CA GLN A 26 -2.91 -16.95 3.20
C GLN A 26 -1.59 -16.32 2.78
N PHE A 27 -0.60 -17.12 2.40
CA PHE A 27 0.68 -16.59 1.96
C PHE A 27 0.56 -15.77 0.66
N MET A 28 -0.28 -16.19 -0.29
CA MET A 28 -0.57 -15.40 -1.49
C MET A 28 -1.38 -14.15 -1.18
N ASP A 29 -2.36 -14.23 -0.29
CA ASP A 29 -3.22 -13.13 0.14
C ASP A 29 -2.41 -12.10 0.95
N ASP A 30 -1.51 -12.53 1.82
CA ASP A 30 -0.57 -11.67 2.56
C ASP A 30 0.45 -11.04 1.61
N MET A 31 1.00 -11.79 0.63
CA MET A 31 1.94 -11.21 -0.34
C MET A 31 1.24 -10.27 -1.33
N LEU A 32 0.01 -10.59 -1.75
CA LEU A 32 -0.82 -9.68 -2.53
C LEU A 32 -1.23 -8.47 -1.70
N LYS A 33 -1.46 -8.61 -0.40
CA LYS A 33 -1.73 -7.49 0.51
C LYS A 33 -0.49 -6.69 0.87
N GLU A 34 0.72 -7.27 0.89
CA GLU A 34 1.96 -6.50 1.01
C GLU A 34 2.26 -5.75 -0.29
N ASP A 35 1.93 -6.31 -1.46
CA ASP A 35 2.07 -5.64 -2.76
C ASP A 35 0.93 -4.62 -3.03
N HIS A 36 -0.26 -4.83 -2.44
CA HIS A 36 -1.38 -3.87 -2.39
C HIS A 36 -1.49 -3.09 -1.06
N SER A 37 -0.48 -3.12 -0.18
CA SER A 37 -0.40 -2.21 0.98
C SER A 37 0.10 -0.83 0.53
N SER A 38 -0.47 -0.37 -0.58
CA SER A 38 -0.40 0.95 -1.18
C SER A 38 -1.78 1.32 -1.74
N SER A 39 -2.88 0.70 -1.29
CA SER A 39 -4.23 1.13 -1.68
C SER A 39 -5.27 0.78 -0.61
N ASP A 40 -5.32 1.56 0.47
CA ASP A 40 -6.52 1.69 1.30
C ASP A 40 -6.87 3.18 1.53
N PHE A 41 -6.47 4.05 0.59
CA PHE A 41 -7.02 5.39 0.42
C PHE A 41 -7.30 5.61 -1.07
N ASP A 42 -8.45 6.21 -1.33
CA ASP A 42 -9.11 6.44 -2.61
C ASP A 42 -8.17 6.85 -3.78
N GLU A 43 -8.19 6.06 -4.86
CA GLU A 43 -7.33 6.18 -6.04
C GLU A 43 -7.66 7.38 -6.96
N ASP A 44 -8.64 8.25 -6.68
CA ASP A 44 -9.06 9.21 -7.71
C ASP A 44 -8.74 10.69 -7.46
N GLU A 45 -8.18 11.12 -6.31
CA GLU A 45 -7.79 12.55 -6.16
C GLU A 45 -6.71 12.87 -5.09
N ALA A 46 -6.21 11.90 -4.31
CA ALA A 46 -5.39 12.17 -3.13
C ALA A 46 -3.91 11.73 -3.19
N ASP A 47 -3.46 11.08 -4.27
CA ASP A 47 -2.06 10.61 -4.34
C ASP A 47 -1.06 11.70 -4.82
N VAL A 48 -1.55 12.92 -5.06
CA VAL A 48 -0.72 14.10 -5.34
C VAL A 48 0.23 14.40 -4.18
N PHE A 49 -0.22 14.20 -2.94
CA PHE A 49 0.62 14.38 -1.77
C PHE A 49 1.64 13.25 -1.64
N GLY A 50 1.24 11.99 -1.87
CA GLY A 50 2.14 10.84 -1.89
C GLY A 50 3.26 10.97 -2.93
N ASP A 51 2.93 11.39 -4.15
CA ASP A 51 3.89 11.69 -5.23
C ASP A 51 4.86 12.82 -4.87
N ALA A 52 4.40 13.79 -4.08
CA ALA A 52 5.20 14.87 -3.52
C ALA A 52 6.00 14.47 -2.26
N GLY A 53 5.79 13.26 -1.73
CA GLY A 53 6.38 12.81 -0.47
C GLY A 53 5.80 13.52 0.76
N LEU A 54 4.55 13.96 0.67
CA LEU A 54 3.80 14.67 1.71
C LEU A 54 2.66 13.79 2.25
N ASP A 55 2.47 13.82 3.56
CA ASP A 55 1.38 13.12 4.23
C ASP A 55 0.22 14.11 4.50
N TYR A 56 -0.99 13.83 3.99
CA TYR A 56 -2.16 14.70 4.18
C TYR A 56 -2.47 14.95 5.66
N ASP A 57 -2.40 13.91 6.49
CA ASP A 57 -2.56 14.03 7.94
C ASP A 57 -1.55 15.01 8.53
N GLU A 58 -0.30 15.01 8.07
CA GLU A 58 0.75 15.92 8.56
C GLU A 58 0.47 17.37 8.14
N LEU A 59 0.02 17.58 6.89
CA LEU A 59 -0.37 18.90 6.38
C LEU A 59 -1.57 19.50 7.14
N GLU A 60 -2.53 18.69 7.60
CA GLU A 60 -3.65 19.15 8.44
C GLU A 60 -3.18 19.62 9.83
N PHE A 61 -2.11 19.02 10.37
CA PHE A 61 -1.53 19.41 11.67
C PHE A 61 -0.50 20.54 11.59
N MET A 62 -0.02 20.90 10.39
CA MET A 62 0.94 21.98 10.18
C MET A 62 0.30 23.37 10.26
N ASP A 63 1.10 24.38 10.61
CA ASP A 63 0.68 25.77 10.53
C ASP A 63 0.40 26.16 9.06
N PRO A 64 -0.58 27.05 8.78
CA PRO A 64 -0.96 27.39 7.41
C PRO A 64 0.19 27.97 6.56
N ASP A 65 1.10 28.71 7.19
CA ASP A 65 2.29 29.28 6.53
C ASP A 65 3.31 28.17 6.17
N GLU A 66 3.49 27.17 7.04
CA GLU A 66 4.42 26.05 6.84
C GLU A 66 3.87 25.07 5.79
N ARG A 67 2.58 24.71 5.89
CA ARG A 67 1.88 23.91 4.89
C ARG A 67 2.03 24.52 3.50
N ARG A 68 1.84 25.83 3.39
CA ARG A 68 1.96 26.56 2.13
C ARG A 68 3.37 26.46 1.53
N GLU A 69 4.41 26.60 2.37
CA GLU A 69 5.81 26.44 1.95
C GLU A 69 6.08 25.02 1.45
N VAL A 70 5.59 24.00 2.17
CA VAL A 70 5.75 22.58 1.81
C VAL A 70 5.04 22.23 0.50
N LEU A 71 3.84 22.78 0.27
CA LEU A 71 3.11 22.61 -0.99
C LEU A 71 3.81 23.32 -2.16
N GLU A 72 4.28 24.55 -1.97
CA GLU A 72 5.04 25.27 -3.00
C GLU A 72 6.36 24.55 -3.36
N ASP A 73 7.05 23.93 -2.37
CA ASP A 73 8.28 23.14 -2.59
C ASP A 73 8.00 21.84 -3.37
N ALA A 74 6.85 21.22 -3.11
CA ALA A 74 6.33 20.08 -3.87
C ALA A 74 5.81 20.44 -5.27
N GLY A 75 5.66 21.74 -5.57
CA GLY A 75 5.08 22.21 -6.84
C GLY A 75 3.55 22.13 -6.89
N LEU A 76 2.90 22.08 -5.73
CA LEU A 76 1.46 22.05 -5.55
C LEU A 76 0.93 23.45 -5.20
N ASP A 77 -0.26 23.79 -5.70
CA ASP A 77 -0.88 25.07 -5.38
C ASP A 77 -1.62 24.95 -4.03
N PRO A 78 -1.19 25.68 -2.98
CA PRO A 78 -1.85 25.66 -1.68
C PRO A 78 -3.31 26.13 -1.72
N ASP A 79 -3.72 26.88 -2.75
CA ASP A 79 -5.11 27.35 -2.91
C ASP A 79 -6.03 26.27 -3.52
N GLU A 80 -5.49 25.16 -4.05
CA GLU A 80 -6.29 24.04 -4.57
C GLU A 80 -6.79 23.08 -3.47
N PHE A 81 -6.30 23.22 -2.24
CA PHE A 81 -6.58 22.31 -1.14
C PHE A 81 -7.15 23.06 0.08
N ASP A 82 -8.30 22.61 0.57
CA ASP A 82 -8.98 23.16 1.75
C ASP A 82 -8.70 22.22 2.95
N PHE A 83 -7.73 22.61 3.78
CA PHE A 83 -7.32 21.90 4.99
C PHE A 83 -7.70 22.70 6.24
#